data_AF-A0AAU8K7C6-F1
#
_entry.id   AF-A0AAU8K7C6-F1
#
_cell.length_a   1.000
_cell.length_b   1.000
_cell.length_c   1.000
_cell.angle_alpha   90.00
_cell.angle_beta   90.00
_cell.angle_gamma   90.00
#
_symmetry.space_group_name_H-M   'P 1'
#
loop_
_entity.id
_entity.type
_entity.pdbx_description
1 polymer ?
#
loop_
_entity_poly.entity_id
_entity_poly.type
_entity_poly.pdbx_seq_one_letter_code
_entity_poly.pdbx_strand_id
1 'polypeptide(L)'
;MSSDETTLDIRHLVVVNHEEQYSVWRADRDLPAGWRAEGFAGGRQECLAHIGEIWTDMRPLSLRLRDQERAAAEAAGEATEATVAGSAAVEAGAAR
;
A
#
# COMPACT_ATOMS: atom_id res chain seq x y z
N MET A 1 -28.74 -3.32 -21.50
CA MET A 1 -28.19 -4.00 -20.30
C MET A 1 -28.33 -5.49 -20.58
N SER A 2 -27.31 -6.32 -20.72
CA SER A 2 -26.04 -6.39 -20.00
C SER A 2 -24.95 -6.95 -20.92
N SER A 3 -23.79 -6.31 -20.95
CA SER A 3 -22.61 -6.79 -21.66
C SER A 3 -21.93 -7.87 -20.81
N ASP A 4 -22.38 -9.13 -20.86
CA ASP A 4 -21.76 -10.20 -20.03
C ASP A 4 -21.45 -11.53 -20.74
N GLU A 5 -21.86 -11.74 -22.00
CA GLU A 5 -21.77 -13.10 -22.60
C GLU A 5 -20.53 -13.37 -23.48
N THR A 6 -19.33 -12.95 -23.08
CA THR A 6 -18.11 -13.38 -23.79
C THR A 6 -16.87 -13.46 -22.91
N THR A 7 -16.98 -14.04 -21.71
CA THR A 7 -15.80 -14.65 -21.09
C THR A 7 -15.72 -16.09 -21.59
N LEU A 8 -15.30 -16.24 -22.85
CA LEU A 8 -14.79 -17.52 -23.36
C LEU A 8 -13.66 -17.97 -22.41
N ASP A 9 -13.45 -19.29 -22.29
CA ASP A 9 -12.49 -20.03 -21.46
C ASP A 9 -10.99 -19.67 -21.64
N ILE A 10 -10.71 -18.39 -21.91
CA ILE A 10 -9.40 -17.81 -22.15
C ILE A 10 -8.75 -17.66 -20.78
N ARG A 11 -7.66 -18.40 -20.58
CA ARG A 11 -6.80 -18.24 -19.42
C ARG A 11 -6.19 -16.84 -19.43
N HIS A 12 -6.16 -16.23 -18.26
CA HIS A 12 -5.52 -14.95 -18.01
C HIS A 12 -4.33 -15.17 -17.09
N LEU A 13 -3.38 -14.24 -17.15
CA LEU A 13 -2.16 -14.18 -16.35
C LEU A 13 -2.22 -12.92 -15.51
N VAL A 14 -1.72 -12.98 -14.28
CA VAL A 14 -1.41 -11.78 -13.52
C VAL A 14 -0.06 -11.25 -14.00
N VAL A 15 -0.03 -9.98 -14.38
CA VAL A 15 1.18 -9.29 -14.84
C VAL A 15 1.47 -8.12 -13.92
N VAL A 16 2.75 -7.84 -13.75
CA VAL A 16 3.26 -6.75 -12.93
C VAL A 16 4.26 -5.93 -13.74
N ASN A 17 4.20 -4.61 -13.61
CA ASN A 17 5.17 -3.71 -14.24
C ASN A 17 6.32 -3.37 -13.27
N HIS A 18 7.20 -2.46 -13.70
CA HIS A 18 8.32 -1.96 -12.90
C HIS A 18 7.90 -1.03 -11.75
N GLU A 19 6.65 -0.56 -11.75
CA GLU A 19 6.05 0.27 -10.70
C GLU A 19 5.16 -0.55 -9.74
N GLU A 20 5.30 -1.88 -9.75
CA GLU A 20 4.52 -2.80 -8.91
C GLU A 20 3.00 -2.69 -9.12
N GLN A 21 2.57 -2.23 -10.29
CA GLN A 21 1.16 -2.20 -10.67
C GLN A 21 0.75 -3.56 -11.24
N TYR A 22 -0.30 -4.13 -10.66
CA TYR A 22 -0.85 -5.41 -11.08
C TYR A 22 -1.95 -5.22 -12.12
N SER A 23 -1.94 -6.06 -13.16
CA SER A 23 -2.99 -6.11 -14.16
C SER A 23 -3.26 -7.55 -14.61
N VAL A 24 -4.40 -7.75 -15.26
CA VAL A 24 -4.79 -9.04 -15.81
C VAL A 24 -4.54 -9.01 -17.32
N TRP A 25 -3.69 -9.91 -17.82
CA TRP A 25 -3.36 -10.05 -19.23
C TRP A 25 -3.88 -11.38 -19.77
N ARG A 26 -4.15 -11.48 -21.08
CA ARG A 26 -4.57 -12.76 -21.67
C ARG A 26 -3.36 -13.66 -21.86
N ALA A 27 -3.48 -14.95 -21.50
CA ALA A 27 -2.39 -15.92 -21.62
C ALA A 27 -2.06 -16.32 -23.07
N ASP A 28 -2.95 -16.02 -24.01
CA ASP A 28 -2.78 -16.29 -25.44
C ASP A 28 -2.05 -15.18 -26.20
N ARG A 29 -1.58 -14.14 -25.50
CA ARG A 29 -0.89 -13.00 -26.08
C ARG A 29 0.49 -12.83 -25.46
N ASP A 30 1.44 -12.42 -26.27
CA ASP A 30 2.75 -11.99 -25.79
C ASP A 30 2.62 -10.81 -24.82
N LEU A 31 3.54 -10.76 -23.86
CA LEU A 31 3.59 -9.71 -22.86
C LEU A 31 4.14 -8.41 -23.48
N PRO A 32 3.53 -7.25 -23.19
CA PRO A 32 4.09 -5.98 -23.61
C PRO A 32 5.42 -5.69 -22.92
N ALA A 33 6.28 -4.90 -23.58
CA ALA A 33 7.58 -4.52 -23.03
C ALA A 33 7.43 -3.83 -21.67
N GLY A 34 8.24 -4.24 -20.69
CA GLY A 34 8.22 -3.69 -19.33
C GLY A 34 7.18 -4.31 -18.39
N TRP A 35 6.40 -5.30 -18.86
CA TRP A 35 5.53 -6.13 -18.04
C TRP A 35 6.10 -7.53 -17.92
N ARG A 36 5.95 -8.13 -16.74
CA ARG A 36 6.35 -9.51 -16.47
C ARG A 36 5.18 -10.29 -15.88
N ALA A 37 5.10 -11.58 -16.21
CA ALA A 37 4.16 -12.48 -15.53
C ALA A 37 4.58 -12.60 -14.06
N GLU A 38 3.60 -12.48 -13.16
CA GLU A 38 3.80 -12.63 -11.72
C GLU A 38 4.02 -14.11 -11.36
N GLY A 39 3.33 -15.02 -12.06
CA GLY A 39 3.39 -16.46 -11.81
C GLY A 39 2.00 -17.08 -11.69
N PHE A 40 0.98 -16.28 -11.41
CA PHE A 40 -0.42 -16.72 -11.36
C PHE A 40 -1.11 -16.70 -12.74
N ALA A 41 -1.83 -17.78 -13.05
CA ALA A 41 -2.66 -17.91 -14.26
C ALA A 41 -3.96 -18.65 -13.95
N GLY A 42 -5.09 -18.14 -14.43
CA GLY A 42 -6.42 -18.72 -14.17
C GLY A 42 -7.52 -18.03 -14.97
N GLY A 43 -8.77 -18.20 -14.53
CA GLY A 43 -9.90 -17.42 -15.02
C GLY A 43 -9.73 -15.94 -14.69
N ARG A 44 -10.43 -15.07 -15.43
CA ARG A 44 -10.37 -13.61 -15.21
C ARG A 44 -10.72 -13.24 -13.76
N GLN A 45 -11.76 -13.87 -13.20
CA GLN A 45 -12.19 -13.62 -11.81
C GLN A 45 -11.16 -14.10 -10.79
N GLU A 46 -10.54 -15.27 -11.00
CA GLU A 46 -9.49 -15.79 -10.12
C GLU A 46 -8.25 -14.87 -10.13
N CYS A 47 -7.84 -14.39 -11.30
CA CYS A 47 -6.74 -13.43 -11.41
C CYS A 47 -7.05 -12.11 -10.69
N LEU A 48 -8.28 -11.61 -10.81
CA LEU A 48 -8.71 -10.39 -10.10
C LEU A 48 -8.77 -10.59 -8.59
N ALA A 49 -9.26 -11.75 -8.13
CA ALA A 49 -9.28 -12.09 -6.71
C ALA A 49 -7.86 -12.17 -6.16
N HIS A 50 -6.95 -12.87 -6.85
CA HIS A 50 -5.54 -12.95 -6.48
C HIS A 50 -4.88 -11.56 -6.40
N ILE A 51 -5.12 -10.69 -7.39
CA ILE A 51 -4.67 -9.29 -7.36
C ILE A 51 -5.22 -8.57 -6.13
N GLY A 52 -6.50 -8.75 -5.79
CA GLY A 52 -7.10 -8.15 -4.60
C GLY A 52 -6.48 -8.65 -3.27
N GLU A 53 -6.03 -9.90 -3.22
CA GLU A 53 -5.36 -10.48 -2.05
C GLU A 53 -3.91 -9.99 -1.89
N ILE A 54 -3.18 -9.82 -3.00
CA ILE A 54 -1.77 -9.38 -2.95
C ILE A 54 -1.63 -7.85 -2.96
N TRP A 55 -2.52 -7.14 -3.67
CA TRP A 55 -2.54 -5.68 -3.76
C TRP A 55 -3.43 -5.08 -2.66
N THR A 56 -3.12 -5.45 -1.43
CA THR A 56 -3.88 -5.11 -0.22
C THR A 56 -3.79 -3.65 0.19
N ASP A 57 -2.80 -2.90 -0.30
CA ASP A 57 -2.66 -1.50 0.02
C ASP A 57 -2.46 -0.70 -1.28
N MET A 58 -3.57 -0.14 -1.77
CA MET A 58 -3.65 0.68 -2.99
C MET A 58 -3.13 2.12 -2.79
N ARG A 59 -2.60 2.47 -1.61
CA ARG A 59 -1.95 3.77 -1.41
C ARG A 59 -0.64 3.81 -2.20
N PRO A 60 -0.41 4.81 -3.07
CA PRO A 60 0.90 5.01 -3.67
C PRO A 60 1.94 5.22 -2.56
N LEU A 61 3.13 4.64 -2.73
CA LEU A 61 4.21 4.62 -1.72
C LEU A 61 4.50 6.02 -1.12
N SER A 62 4.34 7.06 -1.94
CA SER A 62 4.53 8.47 -1.59
C SER A 62 3.52 9.04 -0.60
N LEU A 63 2.34 8.43 -0.44
CA LEU A 63 1.38 8.83 0.61
C LEU A 63 1.75 8.18 1.95
N ARG A 64 2.20 6.91 1.94
CA ARG A 64 2.61 6.21 3.17
C ARG A 64 3.80 6.87 3.87
N LEU A 65 4.80 7.33 3.11
CA LEU A 65 5.97 8.01 3.68
C LEU A 65 5.58 9.31 4.38
N ARG A 66 4.67 10.09 3.78
CA ARG A 66 4.19 11.37 4.35
C ARG A 66 3.40 11.18 5.65
N ASP A 67 2.56 10.15 5.72
CA ASP A 67 1.78 9.86 6.93
C ASP A 67 2.68 9.37 8.08
N GLN A 68 3.72 8.58 7.78
CA GLN A 68 4.69 8.14 8.80
C GLN A 68 5.57 9.29 9.31
N GLU A 69 6.01 10.21 8.44
CA GLU A 69 6.72 11.42 8.86
C GLU A 69 5.86 12.31 9.76
N ARG A 70 4.57 12.45 9.47
CA ARG A 70 3.63 13.24 10.28
C ARG A 70 3.38 12.60 11.65
N ALA A 71 3.18 11.28 11.69
CA ALA A 71 3.00 10.54 12.94
C ALA A 71 4.27 10.54 13.82
N ALA A 72 5.45 10.45 13.21
CA ALA A 72 6.73 10.55 13.93
C ALA A 72 6.95 11.95 14.51
N ALA A 73 6.57 13.00 13.78
CA ALA A 73 6.66 14.38 14.26
C ALA A 73 5.70 14.67 15.43
N GLU A 74 4.47 14.11 15.39
CA GLU A 74 3.51 14.24 16.50
C GLU A 74 3.98 13.50 17.76
N ALA A 75 4.54 12.29 17.62
CA ALA A 75 5.09 11.53 18.75
C ALA A 75 6.33 12.21 19.38
N ALA A 76 7.16 12.88 18.57
CA ALA A 76 8.30 13.63 19.08
C ALA A 76 7.88 14.89 19.85
N GLY A 77 6.79 15.55 19.44
CA GLY A 77 6.24 16.73 20.12
C GLY A 77 5.70 16.41 21.52
N GLU A 78 5.01 15.28 21.69
CA GLU A 78 4.43 14.87 22.97
C GLU A 78 5.49 14.49 24.02
N ALA A 79 6.62 13.91 23.59
CA ALA A 79 7.75 13.60 24.47
C ALA A 79 8.46 14.86 25.02
N THR A 80 8.48 15.95 24.22
CA THR A 80 9.04 17.23 24.67
C THR A 80 8.15 17.96 25.68
N GLU A 81 6.82 17.89 25.55
CA GLU A 81 5.90 18.56 26.47
C GLU A 81 5.89 17.90 27.87
N ALA A 82 5.97 16.57 27.92
CA ALA A 82 6.06 15.82 29.18
C ALA A 82 7.34 16.13 29.98
N THR A 83 8.43 16.53 29.30
CA THR A 83 9.70 16.88 29.96
C THR A 83 9.66 18.29 30.56
N VAL A 84 8.97 19.25 29.92
CA VAL A 84 8.84 20.64 30.41
C VAL A 84 7.98 20.73 31.68
N ALA A 85 6.94 19.90 31.80
CA ALA A 85 6.08 19.87 32.98
C ALA A 85 6.80 19.35 34.25
N GLY A 86 7.89 18.59 34.09
CA GLY A 86 8.69 18.06 35.21
C GLY A 86 9.72 19.03 35.80
N SER A 87 10.11 20.09 35.07
CA SER A 87 11.17 21.01 35.51
C SER A 87 10.68 22.20 36.37
N ALA A 88 9.37 22.43 36.47
CA ALA A 88 8.82 23.60 37.19
C ALA A 88 8.64 23.42 38.71
N ALA A 89 8.94 22.25 39.29
CA ALA A 89 8.67 21.95 40.70
C ALA A 89 9.87 22.09 41.66
N VAL A 90 11.08 22.41 41.17
CA VAL A 90 12.25 22.72 42.01
C VAL A 90 12.58 24.19 41.82
N GLU A 91 11.94 25.10 42.56
CA GLU A 91 12.39 26.49 42.85
C GLU A 91 11.46 27.16 43.90
N ALA A 92 10.81 26.38 44.77
CA ALA A 92 10.02 26.91 45.88
C ALA A 92 10.31 26.13 47.17
N GLY A 93 11.47 26.35 47.77
CA GLY A 93 11.79 25.70 49.04
C GLY A 93 13.21 25.85 49.55
N ALA A 94 13.73 27.08 49.67
CA ALA A 94 14.91 27.33 50.51
C ALA A 94 15.06 28.82 50.87
N ALA A 95 14.20 29.33 51.76
CA ALA A 95 14.54 30.52 52.56
C ALA A 95 13.73 30.54 53.86
N ARG A 96 14.38 30.00 54.90
CA ARG A 96 14.42 30.41 56.31
C ARG A 96 13.12 30.79 57.03
#